data_AF-A0A158SWK8-F1
#
_entry.id   AF-A0A158SWK8-F1
#
_cell.length_a   1.000
_cell.length_b   1.000
_cell.length_c   1.000
_cell.angle_alpha   90.00
_cell.angle_beta   90.00
_cell.angle_gamma   90.00
#
_symmetry.space_group_name_H-M   'P 1'
#
loop_
_entity.id
_entity.type
_entity.pdbx_description
1 polymer ?
#
loop_
_entity_poly.entity_id
_entity_poly.type
_entity_poly.pdbx_seq_one_letter_code
_entity_poly.pdbx_strand_id
1 'polypeptide(L)' 'MMLNACSTQQEVIKSPILCPQTTECSAYSPQIRTNGELAEAYLQTQHHLDLCIIENSSLKKCMDEFNKKEQP' A
#
# COMPACT_ATOMS: atom_id res chain seq x y z
N MET A 1 -10.81 9.85 -53.36
CA MET A 1 -9.70 10.11 -52.42
C MET A 1 -10.18 9.76 -51.03
N MET A 2 -9.73 8.62 -50.48
CA MET A 2 -9.98 8.25 -49.09
C MET A 2 -8.76 8.71 -48.29
N LEU A 3 -8.91 9.76 -47.50
CA LEU A 3 -7.91 10.16 -46.52
C LEU A 3 -8.05 9.20 -45.34
N ASN A 4 -7.24 8.13 -45.33
CA ASN A 4 -7.06 7.31 -44.15
C ASN A 4 -6.40 8.19 -43.08
N ALA A 5 -7.21 8.68 -42.14
CA ALA A 5 -6.72 9.29 -40.92
C ALA A 5 -6.04 8.18 -40.10
N CYS A 6 -4.72 8.06 -40.22
CA CYS A 6 -3.92 7.32 -39.26
C CYS A 6 -3.96 8.09 -37.93
N SER A 7 -4.97 7.81 -37.11
CA SER A 7 -4.94 8.16 -35.69
C SER A 7 -3.78 7.39 -35.07
N THR A 8 -2.67 8.06 -34.80
CA THR A 8 -1.59 7.49 -34.01
C THR A 8 -2.20 7.12 -32.66
N GLN A 9 -2.34 5.82 -32.38
CA GLN A 9 -2.75 5.37 -31.05
C GLN A 9 -1.66 5.86 -30.10
N GLN A 10 -1.99 6.90 -29.35
CA GLN A 10 -1.09 7.47 -28.37
C GLN A 10 -0.97 6.43 -27.27
N GLU A 11 0.16 5.72 -27.24
CA GLU A 11 0.47 4.81 -26.14
C GLU A 11 0.50 5.64 -24.86
N VAL A 12 -0.49 5.44 -24.01
CA VAL A 12 -0.52 6.05 -22.69
C VAL A 12 0.56 5.35 -21.87
N ILE A 13 1.74 5.96 -21.81
CA ILE A 13 2.83 5.50 -20.94
C ILE A 13 2.36 5.72 -19.50
N LYS A 14 1.86 4.68 -18.84
CA LYS A 14 1.48 4.78 -17.43
C LYS A 14 2.72 4.76 -16.58
N SER A 15 2.89 5.80 -15.77
CA SER A 15 4.00 5.87 -14.83
C SER A 15 3.82 4.81 -13.73
N PRO A 16 4.89 4.14 -13.29
CA PRO A 16 4.80 3.17 -12.20
C PRO A 16 4.36 3.85 -10.91
N ILE A 17 3.53 3.16 -10.13
CA ILE A 17 3.08 3.62 -8.82
C ILE A 17 4.22 3.40 -7.82
N LEU A 18 4.54 4.41 -7.01
CA LEU A 18 5.54 4.36 -5.93
C LEU A 18 4.86 4.25 -4.57
N CYS A 19 5.37 3.38 -3.68
CA CYS A 19 4.77 3.15 -2.36
C CYS A 19 4.87 4.43 -1.50
N PRO A 20 3.76 5.05 -1.08
CA PRO A 20 3.82 6.14 -0.12
C PRO A 20 4.37 5.62 1.22
N GLN A 21 5.27 6.38 1.83
CA GLN A 21 5.73 6.10 3.19
C GLN A 21 4.70 6.72 4.16
N THR A 22 4.07 5.90 4.99
CA THR A 22 3.14 6.35 6.03
C THR A 22 3.66 6.01 7.43
N THR A 23 3.37 6.88 8.39
CA THR A 23 3.68 6.70 9.81
C THR A 23 2.55 6.03 10.60
N GLU A 24 1.45 5.65 9.95
CA GLU A 24 0.29 5.02 10.60
C GLU A 24 0.63 3.64 11.19
N CYS A 25 1.58 2.94 10.59
CA CYS A 25 2.11 1.67 11.07
C CYS A 25 3.43 1.85 11.84
N SER A 26 3.48 2.86 12.71
CA SER A 26 4.62 3.14 13.58
C SER A 26 4.54 2.38 14.91
N ALA A 27 5.63 2.40 15.68
CA ALA A 27 5.70 1.72 16.96
C ALA A 27 4.67 2.29 17.96
N TYR A 28 3.81 1.43 18.50
CA TYR A 28 2.86 1.79 19.55
C TYR A 28 3.59 1.96 20.90
N SER A 29 3.38 3.10 21.58
CA SER A 29 4.07 3.43 22.83
C SER A 29 3.08 3.93 23.90
N PRO A 30 2.37 3.02 24.58
CA PRO A 30 1.45 3.36 25.65
C PRO A 30 2.21 3.59 26.97
N GLN A 31 1.67 4.42 27.86
CA GLN A 31 2.14 4.47 29.23
C GLN A 31 1.56 3.27 30.01
N ILE A 32 2.42 2.36 30.46
CA ILE A 32 2.04 1.16 31.22
C ILE A 32 2.48 1.33 32.66
N ARG A 33 1.53 1.24 33.60
CA ARG A 33 1.76 1.35 35.05
C ARG A 33 1.26 0.12 35.81
N THR A 34 0.37 -0.67 35.21
CA THR A 34 -0.25 -1.85 35.79
C THR A 34 -0.21 -3.05 34.83
N ASN A 35 -0.36 -4.25 35.38
CA ASN A 35 -0.47 -5.47 34.57
C ASN A 35 -1.73 -5.50 33.70
N GLY A 36 -2.81 -4.84 34.15
CA GLY A 36 -4.05 -4.70 33.35
C GLY A 36 -3.80 -3.85 32.10
N GLU A 37 -3.16 -2.69 32.27
CA GLU A 37 -2.77 -1.82 31.15
C GLU A 37 -1.80 -2.51 30.19
N LEU A 38 -0.90 -3.36 30.69
CA LEU A 38 -0.02 -4.17 29.85
C LEU A 38 -0.82 -5.14 28.96
N ALA A 39 -1.79 -5.85 29.52
CA ALA A 39 -2.60 -6.80 28.77
C ALA A 39 -3.44 -6.09 27.70
N GLU A 40 -4.02 -4.93 28.02
CA GLU A 40 -4.78 -4.11 27.08
C GLU A 40 -3.89 -3.56 25.97
N ALA A 41 -2.73 -2.99 26.32
CA ALA A 41 -1.74 -2.50 25.37
C ALA A 41 -1.30 -3.60 24.40
N TYR A 42 -1.06 -4.81 24.91
CA TYR A 42 -0.68 -5.96 24.10
C TYR A 42 -1.76 -6.31 23.07
N LEU A 43 -3.02 -6.44 23.51
CA LEU A 43 -4.14 -6.77 22.62
C LEU A 43 -4.36 -5.69 21.55
N GLN A 44 -4.30 -4.42 21.93
CA GLN A 44 -4.44 -3.30 20.99
C GLN A 44 -3.30 -3.27 19.96
N THR A 45 -2.06 -3.48 20.42
CA THR A 45 -0.89 -3.51 19.53
C THR A 45 -0.98 -4.65 18.53
N GLN A 46 -1.35 -5.85 19.00
CA GLN A 46 -1.45 -7.02 18.14
C GLN A 46 -2.48 -6.80 17.03
N HIS A 47 -3.67 -6.29 17.37
CA HIS A 47 -4.71 -6.02 16.40
C HIS A 47 -4.30 -4.96 15.37
N HIS A 48 -3.70 -3.86 15.82
CA HIS A 48 -3.22 -2.79 14.93
C HIS A 48 -2.09 -3.27 14.01
N LEU A 49 -1.16 -4.07 14.55
CA LEU A 49 -0.04 -4.61 13.78
C LEU A 49 -0.52 -5.57 12.68
N ASP A 50 -1.50 -6.43 12.98
CA ASP A 50 -2.06 -7.36 12.00
C ASP A 50 -2.72 -6.62 10.84
N LEU A 51 -3.50 -5.58 11.13
CA LEU A 51 -4.09 -4.70 10.10
C LEU A 51 -3.01 -4.07 9.22
N CYS A 52 -1.99 -3.47 9.84
CA CYS A 52 -0.87 -2.86 9.15
C CYS A 52 -0.12 -3.81 8.22
N ILE A 53 0.13 -5.05 8.66
CA ILE A 53 0.79 -6.08 7.85
C ILE A 53 -0.06 -6.43 6.63
N ILE A 54 -1.37 -6.64 6.83
CA ILE A 54 -2.31 -7.01 5.77
C ILE A 54 -2.43 -5.90 4.73
N GLU A 55 -2.65 -4.66 5.16
CA GLU A 55 -2.80 -3.52 4.25
C GLU A 55 -1.53 -3.24 3.46
N ASN A 56 -0.36 -3.24 4.12
CA ASN A 56 0.91 -3.02 3.45
C ASN A 56 1.23 -4.14 2.43
N SER A 57 0.99 -5.40 2.80
CA SER A 57 1.16 -6.54 1.89
C SER A 57 0.22 -6.45 0.68
N SER A 58 -1.05 -6.12 0.92
CA SER A 58 -2.07 -6.00 -0.13
C SER A 58 -1.76 -4.84 -1.08
N LEU A 59 -1.33 -3.70 -0.55
CA LEU A 59 -0.94 -2.53 -1.34
C LEU A 59 0.28 -2.86 -2.21
N LYS A 60 1.34 -3.42 -1.62
CA LYS A 60 2.54 -3.84 -2.37
C LYS A 60 2.19 -4.80 -3.51
N LYS A 61 1.36 -5.80 -3.24
CA LYS A 61 0.92 -6.75 -4.27
C LYS A 61 0.16 -6.05 -5.40
N CYS A 62 -0.79 -5.18 -5.07
CA CYS A 62 -1.55 -4.42 -6.06
C CYS A 62 -0.63 -3.59 -6.97
N MET A 63 0.35 -2.91 -6.35
CA MET A 63 1.33 -2.10 -7.07
C MET A 63 2.27 -2.92 -7.93
N ASP A 64 2.77 -4.04 -7.42
CA ASP A 64 3.62 -4.96 -8.19
C ASP A 64 2.87 -5.51 -9.40
N GLU A 65 1.60 -5.87 -9.25
CA GLU A 65 0.75 -6.33 -10.35
C GLU A 65 0.49 -5.23 -11.39
N PHE A 66 0.24 -3.99 -10.95
CA PHE A 66 0.07 -2.85 -11.84
C PHE A 66 1.37 -2.55 -12.61
N ASN A 67 2.49 -2.42 -11.88
CA ASN A 67 3.78 -2.05 -12.45
C ASN A 67 4.33 -3.15 -13.39
N LYS A 68 4.06 -4.44 -13.14
CA LYS A 68 4.44 -5.55 -14.04
C LYS A 68 3.62 -5.59 -15.33
N LYS A 69 2.32 -5.26 -15.27
CA LYS A 69 1.47 -5.19 -16.47
C LYS A 69 1.89 -4.09 -17.44
N GLU A 70 2.66 -3.13 -16.98
CA GLU A 70 3.14 -1.98 -17.75
C GLU A 70 4.63 -2.09 -18.10
N GLN A 71 5.30 -3.23 -17.78
CA GLN A 71 6.65 -3.53 -18.30
C GLN A 71 6.52 -4.15 -19.72
N PRO A 72 7.24 -3.60 -20.73
CA PRO A 72 7.17 -4.07 -22.11
C PRO A 72 7.71 -5.51 -22.29
#